data_AF-A0A963DAQ6-F1
#
_entry.id   AF-A0A963DAQ6-F1
#
_cell.length_a   1.000
_cell.length_b   1.000
_cell.length_c   1.000
_cell.angle_alpha   90.00
_cell.angle_beta   90.00
_cell.angle_gamma   90.00
#
_symmetry.space_group_name_H-M   'P 1'
#
loop_
_entity.id
_entity.type
_entity.pdbx_description
1 polymer ?
#
loop_
_entity_poly.entity_id
_entity_poly.type
_entity_poly.pdbx_seq_one_letter_code
_entity_poly.pdbx_strand_id
1 'polypeptide(L)'
;MSIQKRLLVCALLPALGACTSTTDRLDARFGQSMTALQAQQTADPAAPLRNQDRMVLGFEARAAAVAVDRYYSSFAKPPKPVNIFNIGFGSRQSGQ
;
A
#
# COMPACT_ATOMS: atom_id res chain seq x y z
N MET A 1 -47.44 -24.78 -6.84
CA MET A 1 -46.77 -23.53 -6.40
C MET A 1 -45.38 -23.72 -5.78
N SER A 2 -45.02 -24.89 -5.20
CA SER A 2 -43.67 -25.12 -4.63
C SER A 2 -42.57 -25.33 -5.69
N ILE A 3 -42.87 -26.03 -6.77
CA ILE A 3 -41.93 -26.34 -7.87
C ILE A 3 -41.51 -25.09 -8.66
N GLN A 4 -42.44 -24.16 -8.90
CA GLN A 4 -42.14 -22.88 -9.57
C GLN A 4 -41.18 -22.01 -8.75
N LYS A 5 -41.34 -21.98 -7.42
CA LYS A 5 -40.42 -21.25 -6.53
C LYS A 5 -39.02 -21.85 -6.55
N ARG A 6 -38.90 -23.19 -6.61
CA ARG A 6 -37.60 -23.88 -6.70
C ARG A 6 -36.88 -23.61 -8.02
N LEU A 7 -37.61 -23.57 -9.14
CA LEU A 7 -37.05 -23.22 -10.46
C LEU A 7 -36.53 -21.78 -10.50
N LEU A 8 -37.26 -20.84 -9.89
CA LEU A 8 -36.86 -19.43 -9.85
C LEU A 8 -35.59 -19.22 -9.00
N VAL A 9 -35.44 -19.95 -7.89
CA VAL A 9 -34.22 -19.94 -7.07
C VAL A 9 -33.04 -20.54 -7.83
N CYS A 10 -33.23 -21.67 -8.54
CA CYS A 10 -32.20 -22.28 -9.40
C CYS A 10 -31.67 -21.33 -10.48
N ALA A 11 -32.55 -20.52 -11.08
CA ALA A 11 -32.18 -19.56 -12.12
C ALA A 11 -31.39 -18.35 -11.57
N LEU A 12 -31.51 -18.03 -10.28
CA LEU A 12 -30.82 -16.90 -9.63
C LEU A 12 -29.40 -17.25 -9.15
N LEU A 13 -29.09 -18.52 -8.89
CA LEU A 13 -27.76 -18.98 -8.46
C LEU A 13 -26.58 -18.59 -9.38
N PRO A 14 -26.65 -18.70 -10.72
CA PRO A 14 -25.53 -18.30 -11.59
C PRO A 14 -25.28 -16.79 -11.61
N ALA A 15 -26.27 -15.95 -11.26
CA ALA A 15 -26.08 -14.50 -11.17
C ALA A 15 -25.14 -14.10 -10.01
N LEU A 16 -25.03 -14.93 -8.96
CA LEU A 16 -24.07 -14.71 -7.87
C LEU A 16 -22.63 -15.11 -8.26
N GLY A 17 -22.45 -16.01 -9.22
CA GLY A 17 -21.12 -16.43 -9.72
C GLY A 17 -20.40 -15.35 -10.52
N ALA A 18 -21.13 -14.35 -11.05
CA ALA A 18 -20.53 -13.19 -11.71
C ALA A 18 -19.79 -12.26 -10.72
N CYS A 19 -20.09 -12.33 -9.42
CA CYS A 19 -19.36 -11.60 -8.39
C CYS A 19 -18.06 -12.30 -7.97
N THR A 20 -17.89 -13.58 -8.30
CA THR A 20 -16.63 -14.31 -8.15
C THR A 20 -15.83 -14.22 -9.45
N SER A 21 -15.49 -12.98 -9.83
CA SER A 21 -14.58 -12.72 -10.95
C SER A 21 -13.27 -13.48 -10.72
N THR A 22 -13.03 -14.54 -11.48
CA THR A 22 -11.74 -15.23 -11.45
C THR A 22 -10.67 -14.24 -11.88
N THR A 23 -9.74 -13.97 -10.98
CA THR A 23 -8.64 -13.02 -11.21
C THR A 23 -7.58 -13.59 -12.16
N ASP A 24 -7.79 -14.77 -12.76
CA ASP A 24 -6.82 -15.48 -13.60
C ASP A 24 -6.08 -14.59 -14.60
N ARG A 25 -6.78 -13.67 -15.29
CA ARG A 25 -6.16 -12.74 -16.24
C ARG A 25 -5.37 -11.61 -15.58
N LEU A 26 -5.83 -11.15 -14.42
CA LEU A 26 -5.17 -10.12 -13.61
C LEU A 26 -3.90 -10.69 -12.97
N ASP A 27 -4.02 -11.85 -12.33
CA ASP A 27 -2.91 -12.53 -11.65
C ASP A 27 -1.83 -12.98 -12.66
N ALA A 28 -2.23 -13.45 -13.85
CA ALA A 28 -1.29 -13.82 -14.90
C ALA A 28 -0.45 -12.64 -15.43
N ARG A 29 -0.94 -11.39 -15.30
CA ARG A 29 -0.24 -10.19 -15.80
C ARG A 29 0.28 -9.28 -14.71
N PHE A 30 -0.01 -9.58 -13.45
CA PHE A 30 0.34 -8.75 -12.31
C PHE A 30 1.82 -8.37 -12.26
N GLY A 31 2.71 -9.34 -12.50
CA GLY A 31 4.15 -9.09 -12.55
C GLY A 31 4.54 -8.10 -13.66
N GLN A 32 3.95 -8.23 -14.86
CA GLN A 32 4.21 -7.31 -15.97
C GLN A 32 3.73 -5.89 -15.65
N SER A 33 2.56 -5.76 -15.02
CA SER A 33 2.02 -4.48 -14.56
C SER A 33 2.91 -3.84 -13.50
N MET A 34 3.43 -4.61 -12.54
CA MET A 34 4.36 -4.11 -11.52
C MET A 34 5.68 -3.64 -12.14
N THR A 35 6.27 -4.42 -13.04
CA THR A 35 7.52 -4.01 -13.72
C THR A 35 7.30 -2.74 -14.54
N ALA A 36 6.17 -2.61 -15.24
CA ALA A 36 5.84 -1.39 -15.98
C ALA A 36 5.67 -0.18 -15.07
N LEU A 37 4.96 -0.32 -13.95
CA LEU A 37 4.80 0.73 -12.95
C LEU A 37 6.13 1.13 -12.33
N GLN A 38 6.95 0.16 -11.97
CA GLN A 38 8.29 0.42 -11.41
C GLN A 38 9.14 1.21 -12.41
N ALA A 39 9.12 0.86 -13.69
CA ALA A 39 9.86 1.60 -14.72
C ALA A 39 9.36 3.05 -14.85
N GLN A 40 8.06 3.30 -14.70
CA GLN A 40 7.48 4.65 -14.71
C GLN A 40 7.76 5.46 -13.43
N GLN A 41 7.87 4.77 -12.29
CA GLN A 41 8.13 5.38 -10.98
C GLN A 41 9.63 5.57 -10.70
N THR A 42 10.50 4.91 -11.47
CA THR A 42 11.94 5.03 -11.32
C THR A 42 12.41 6.33 -11.97
N ALA A 43 12.70 7.34 -11.13
CA ALA A 43 13.14 8.66 -11.58
C ALA A 43 14.46 8.61 -12.37
N ASP A 44 15.36 7.69 -12.04
CA ASP A 44 16.61 7.50 -12.76
C ASP A 44 17.05 6.02 -12.76
N PRO A 45 16.79 5.29 -13.87
CA PRO A 45 17.17 3.88 -13.99
C PRO A 45 18.69 3.66 -14.14
N ALA A 46 19.45 4.68 -14.51
CA ALA A 46 20.91 4.60 -14.70
C ALA A 46 21.70 5.01 -13.44
N ALA A 47 21.02 5.47 -12.38
CA ALA A 47 21.65 5.85 -11.12
C ALA A 47 22.56 4.76 -10.53
N PRO A 48 22.22 3.45 -10.56
CA PRO A 48 23.11 2.41 -10.05
C PRO A 48 24.42 2.30 -10.84
N LEU A 49 24.37 2.41 -12.17
CA LEU A 49 25.53 2.36 -13.06
C LEU A 49 26.41 3.61 -12.89
N ARG A 50 25.80 4.79 -12.79
CA ARG A 50 26.50 6.06 -12.62
C ARG A 50 27.15 6.21 -11.24
N ASN A 51 26.62 5.51 -10.23
CA ASN A 51 27.10 5.57 -8.85
C ASN A 51 27.82 4.27 -8.41
N GLN A 52 28.27 3.42 -9.34
CA GLN A 52 28.97 2.17 -9.01
C GLN A 52 30.18 2.38 -8.10
N ASP A 53 30.96 3.43 -8.36
CA ASP A 53 32.14 3.79 -7.56
C ASP A 53 31.80 4.60 -6.31
N ARG A 54 30.55 5.09 -6.24
CA ARG A 54 29.96 5.76 -5.07
C ARG A 54 29.07 4.81 -4.30
N MET A 55 29.47 3.53 -4.20
CA MET A 55 28.95 2.64 -3.16
C MET A 55 28.81 3.47 -1.89
N VAL A 56 27.60 3.53 -1.34
CA VAL A 56 27.37 4.11 -0.01
C VAL A 56 28.21 3.25 0.91
N LEU A 57 29.43 3.72 1.22
CA LEU A 57 30.23 3.21 2.33
C LEU A 57 29.23 3.22 3.49
N GLY A 58 28.79 2.04 3.92
CA GLY A 58 27.61 1.89 4.75
C GLY A 58 27.60 2.90 5.89
N PHE A 59 26.41 3.37 6.28
CA PHE A 59 26.16 4.32 7.39
C PHE A 59 27.43 4.98 7.96
N GLU A 60 27.71 6.22 7.54
CA GLU A 60 28.78 7.05 8.12
C GLU A 60 28.88 6.79 9.62
N ALA A 61 30.07 6.44 10.14
CA ALA A 61 30.21 5.93 11.51
C ALA A 61 29.56 6.86 12.56
N ARG A 62 29.61 8.18 12.29
CA ARG A 62 28.93 9.20 13.09
C ARG A 62 27.40 9.12 12.99
N ALA A 63 26.84 8.91 11.80
CA ALA A 63 25.41 8.74 11.62
C ALA A 63 24.91 7.45 12.29
N ALA A 64 25.68 6.36 12.23
CA ALA A 64 25.39 5.11 12.95
C ALA A 64 25.34 5.34 14.46
N ALA A 65 26.37 6.00 15.02
CA ALA A 65 26.43 6.32 16.44
C ALA A 65 25.26 7.20 16.90
N VAL A 66 24.92 8.24 16.12
CA VAL A 66 23.78 9.13 16.42
C VAL A 66 22.45 8.39 16.30
N ALA A 67 22.29 7.45 15.36
CA ALA A 67 21.07 6.65 15.25
C ALA A 67 20.85 5.77 16.48
N VAL A 68 21.91 5.11 16.97
CA VAL A 68 21.88 4.31 18.20
C VAL A 68 21.60 5.19 19.42
N ASP A 69 22.25 6.34 19.54
CA ASP A 69 22.03 7.30 20.63
C ASP A 69 20.58 7.82 20.67
N ARG A 70 20.03 8.18 19.50
CA ARG A 70 18.62 8.59 19.39
C ARG A 70 17.65 7.48 19.76
N TYR A 71 17.95 6.24 19.38
CA TYR A 71 17.14 5.08 19.75
C TYR A 71 17.06 4.94 21.27
N TYR A 72 18.20 4.92 21.97
CA TYR A 72 18.22 4.88 23.44
C TYR A 72 17.56 6.10 24.08
N SER A 73 17.84 7.30 23.57
CA SER A 73 17.26 8.56 24.07
C SER A 73 15.74 8.61 23.93
N SER A 74 15.16 7.90 22.97
CA SER A 74 13.71 7.84 22.78
C SER A 74 12.98 7.14 23.92
N PHE A 75 13.65 6.21 24.63
CA PHE A 75 13.11 5.52 25.80
C PHE A 75 13.40 6.25 27.12
N ALA A 76 14.41 7.11 27.13
CA ALA A 76 14.83 7.86 28.33
C ALA A 76 13.87 9.01 28.69
N LYS A 77 13.09 9.50 27.74
CA LYS A 77 12.16 10.62 27.93
C LYS A 77 10.76 10.18 27.55
N PRO A 78 9.75 10.37 28.42
CA PRO A 78 8.37 10.15 28.00
C PRO A 78 8.08 11.01 26.77
N PRO A 79 7.38 10.46 25.75
CA PRO A 79 7.06 11.21 24.55
C PRO A 79 6.35 12.51 24.95
N LYS A 80 6.85 13.65 24.45
CA LYS A 80 6.21 14.93 24.69
C LYS A 80 4.73 14.81 24.29
N PRO A 81 3.79 15.42 25.04
CA PRO A 81 2.40 15.47 24.62
C PRO A 81 2.36 16.03 23.20
N VAL A 82 2.01 15.17 22.23
CA VAL A 82 1.80 15.61 20.86
C VAL A 82 0.45 16.29 20.83
N ASN A 83 0.43 17.57 20.43
CA ASN A 83 -0.83 18.25 20.13
C ASN A 83 -1.39 17.61 18.87
N ILE A 84 -2.35 16.69 19.06
CA ILE A 84 -3.04 16.02 17.97
C ILE A 84 -3.94 17.05 17.29
N PHE A 85 -3.56 17.48 16.09
CA PHE A 85 -4.49 18.17 15.20
C PHE A 85 -5.40 17.12 14.57
N ASN A 86 -6.60 16.97 15.12
CA ASN A 86 -7.65 16.19 14.48
C ASN A 86 -8.16 16.97 13.26
N ILE A 87 -7.70 16.59 12.06
CA ILE A 87 -8.29 17.05 10.81
C ILE A 87 -9.54 16.20 10.60
N GLY A 88 -10.69 16.72 11.05
CA GLY A 88 -11.98 16.15 10.72
C GLY A 88 -12.28 16.39 9.24
N PHE A 89 -12.31 15.33 8.44
CA PHE A 89 -12.99 15.36 7.14
C PHE A 89 -14.50 15.31 7.41
N GLY A 90 -15.05 16.44 7.87
CA GLY A 90 -16.49 16.62 7.89
C GLY A 90 -16.97 16.58 6.45
N SER A 91 -17.72 15.55 6.09
CA SER A 91 -18.59 15.60 4.92
C SER A 91 -19.36 16.91 4.98
N ARG A 92 -19.32 17.69 3.89
CA ARG A 92 -20.21 18.84 3.72
C ARG A 92 -21.61 18.41 4.10
N GLN A 93 -22.15 18.95 5.19
CA GLN A 93 -23.59 18.98 5.35
C GLN A 93 -24.10 20.07 4.41
N SER A 94 -24.34 19.68 3.17
CA SER A 94 -25.19 20.45 2.26
C SER A 94 -26.60 20.42 2.82
N GLY A 95 -27.11 21.60 3.20
CA GLY A 95 -28.52 21.84 3.51
C GLY A 95 -28.90 21.58 4.95
N GLN A 96 -29.15 22.66 5.70
CA GLN A 96 -30.50 23.20 5.94
C GLN A 96 -30.40 24.70 6.22
#